data_AF-A0A2E9K7U0-F1
#
_entry.id   AF-A0A2E9K7U0-F1
#
_cell.length_a   1.000
_cell.length_b   1.000
_cell.length_c   1.000
_cell.angle_alpha   90.00
_cell.angle_beta   90.00
_cell.angle_gamma   90.00
#
_symmetry.space_group_name_H-M   'P 1'
#
loop_
_entity.id
_entity.type
_entity.pdbx_description
1 polymer ?
#
loop_
_entity_poly.entity_id
_entity_poly.type
_entity_poly.pdbx_seq_one_letter_code
_entity_poly.pdbx_strand_id
1 'polypeptide(L)'
;MSTDWLEISEGNAPLVLSIPHTGLTIPDEISQQLQCDKETALADTDWWVDKLYSFAPELGITVVRSHISRTVIDLNRDPSGVSLYPGQTTTQLCPQERFDGIPFYAAPLSEEETEYRKATWFMPYHNALSHQLNRLKRQHGQVVLFDAHSIRSLCPRLFEGELPGLNLGTNTDKSCHSDYATIAFSALQSSVHSAVSNGRFKGGWITRHYGNPGQGIHALQLEIAQRCYLREPAEPGRPEYDAAYAAPLQNELKQLLSRLIDRAKS
;
A
#
# COMPACT_ATOMS: atom_id res chain seq x y z
N MET A 1 -19.59 -12.88 -9.33
CA MET A 1 -18.25 -13.40 -8.99
C MET A 1 -18.11 -13.32 -7.48
N SER A 2 -17.60 -14.37 -6.84
CA SER A 2 -17.34 -14.35 -5.40
C SER A 2 -16.30 -13.28 -5.07
N THR A 3 -16.51 -12.50 -4.01
CA THR A 3 -15.58 -11.44 -3.55
C THR A 3 -14.52 -12.00 -2.61
N ASP A 4 -14.19 -13.29 -2.70
CA ASP A 4 -13.27 -13.99 -1.77
C ASP A 4 -11.86 -13.39 -1.74
N TRP A 5 -11.52 -12.55 -2.72
CA TRP A 5 -10.24 -11.83 -2.76
C TRP A 5 -10.27 -10.48 -2.03
N LEU A 6 -11.44 -9.90 -1.71
CA LEU A 6 -11.57 -8.59 -1.09
C LEU A 6 -12.05 -8.75 0.35
N GLU A 7 -11.21 -8.32 1.29
CA GLU A 7 -11.50 -8.38 2.72
C GLU A 7 -11.82 -6.99 3.25
N ILE A 8 -12.94 -6.87 3.96
CA ILE A 8 -13.35 -5.65 4.66
C ILE A 8 -13.64 -6.02 6.11
N SER A 9 -12.87 -5.45 7.02
CA SER A 9 -13.13 -5.53 8.47
C SER A 9 -13.55 -4.15 8.95
N GLU A 10 -14.84 -3.97 9.21
CA GLU A 10 -15.37 -2.66 9.62
C GLU A 10 -15.04 -2.34 11.08
N GLY A 11 -14.62 -1.10 11.29
CA GLY A 11 -14.49 -0.46 12.59
C GLY A 11 -15.21 0.90 12.62
N ASN A 12 -15.09 1.60 13.75
CA ASN A 12 -15.76 2.89 14.01
C ASN A 12 -14.80 4.02 14.39
N ALA A 13 -13.49 3.83 14.28
CA ALA A 13 -12.54 4.94 14.35
C ALA A 13 -12.55 5.71 13.02
N PRO A 14 -12.28 7.04 13.01
CA PRO A 14 -12.17 7.86 11.81
C PRO A 14 -10.88 7.58 11.00
N LEU A 15 -10.55 6.30 10.78
CA LEU A 15 -9.40 5.87 10.01
C LEU A 15 -9.75 4.60 9.21
N VAL A 16 -9.45 4.64 7.91
CA VAL A 16 -9.43 3.48 7.02
C VAL A 16 -7.99 3.12 6.71
N LEU A 17 -7.63 1.86 6.95
CA LEU A 17 -6.35 1.26 6.56
C LEU A 17 -6.54 0.53 5.23
N SER A 18 -5.83 0.99 4.20
CA SER A 18 -5.75 0.36 2.88
C SER A 18 -4.52 -0.55 2.82
N ILE A 19 -4.72 -1.82 2.48
CA ILE A 19 -3.67 -2.84 2.33
C ILE A 19 -3.81 -3.50 0.94
N PRO A 20 -3.37 -2.83 -0.13
CA PRO A 20 -3.64 -3.27 -1.49
C PRO A 20 -2.74 -4.41 -1.98
N HIS A 21 -1.57 -4.63 -1.37
CA HIS A 21 -0.47 -5.41 -1.99
C HIS A 21 0.02 -6.62 -1.19
N THR A 22 -0.74 -7.08 -0.18
CA THR A 22 -0.41 -8.32 0.56
C THR A 22 -0.94 -9.58 -0.11
N GLY A 23 -1.68 -9.44 -1.21
CA GLY A 23 -2.37 -10.54 -1.86
C GLY A 23 -1.46 -11.52 -2.57
N LEU A 24 -1.77 -12.81 -2.45
CA LEU A 24 -1.01 -13.93 -3.04
C LEU A 24 -1.81 -14.68 -4.12
N THR A 25 -3.05 -14.26 -4.35
CA THR A 25 -3.93 -14.89 -5.35
C THR A 25 -3.51 -14.44 -6.73
N ILE A 26 -3.14 -15.40 -7.56
CA ILE A 26 -2.99 -15.25 -9.01
C ILE A 26 -3.99 -16.25 -9.58
N PRO A 27 -5.10 -15.79 -10.20
CA PRO A 27 -6.08 -16.67 -10.79
C PRO A 27 -5.46 -17.57 -11.87
N ASP A 28 -5.98 -18.78 -12.04
CA ASP A 28 -5.41 -19.77 -12.96
C ASP A 28 -5.33 -19.25 -14.39
N GLU A 29 -6.35 -18.50 -14.83
CA GLU A 29 -6.41 -17.86 -16.14
C GLU A 29 -5.29 -16.83 -16.37
N ILE A 30 -4.79 -16.21 -15.29
CA ILE A 30 -3.64 -15.30 -15.36
C ILE A 30 -2.34 -16.09 -15.20
N SER A 31 -2.30 -17.07 -14.30
CA SER A 31 -1.11 -17.87 -14.05
C SER A 31 -0.64 -18.63 -15.28
N GLN A 32 -1.56 -19.09 -16.13
CA GLN A 32 -1.24 -19.77 -17.39
C GLN A 32 -0.59 -18.86 -18.45
N GLN A 33 -0.71 -17.54 -18.29
CA GLN A 33 -0.09 -16.55 -19.19
C GLN A 33 1.34 -16.17 -18.76
N LEU A 34 1.68 -16.41 -17.49
CA LEU A 34 2.99 -16.05 -16.93
C LEU A 34 4.10 -16.97 -17.48
N GLN A 35 5.26 -16.38 -17.76
CA GLN A 35 6.49 -17.07 -18.17
C GLN A 35 7.42 -17.36 -16.99
N CYS A 36 6.89 -17.36 -15.77
CA CYS A 36 7.64 -17.61 -14.56
C CYS A 36 6.81 -18.44 -13.56
N ASP A 37 7.48 -19.03 -12.58
CA ASP A 37 6.79 -19.71 -11.50
C ASP A 37 6.08 -18.72 -10.56
N LYS A 38 5.18 -19.27 -9.73
CA LYS A 38 4.38 -18.47 -8.79
C LYS A 38 5.25 -17.74 -7.77
N GLU A 39 6.38 -18.32 -7.36
CA GLU A 39 7.28 -17.69 -6.38
C GLU A 39 7.91 -16.43 -6.97
N THR A 40 8.42 -16.53 -8.19
CA THR A 40 8.93 -15.40 -8.98
C THR A 40 7.85 -14.34 -9.18
N ALA A 41 6.62 -14.75 -9.52
CA ALA A 41 5.49 -13.86 -9.71
C ALA A 41 5.10 -13.08 -8.45
N LEU A 42 5.39 -13.61 -7.26
CA LEU A 42 5.04 -13.00 -5.98
C LEU A 42 6.20 -12.22 -5.33
N ALA A 43 7.38 -12.17 -5.95
CA ALA A 43 8.59 -11.62 -5.36
C ALA A 43 8.47 -10.15 -4.87
N ASP A 44 7.62 -9.35 -5.52
CA ASP A 44 7.41 -7.92 -5.20
C ASP A 44 6.19 -7.68 -4.28
N THR A 45 5.70 -8.71 -3.61
CA THR A 45 4.63 -8.62 -2.61
C THR A 45 5.08 -7.75 -1.42
N ASP A 46 4.13 -7.00 -0.88
CA ASP A 46 4.30 -6.27 0.37
C ASP A 46 4.17 -7.26 1.55
N TRP A 47 5.22 -8.08 1.73
CA TRP A 47 5.19 -9.26 2.58
C TRP A 47 4.78 -8.96 4.02
N TRP A 48 3.70 -9.58 4.50
CA TRP A 48 3.29 -9.53 5.91
C TRP A 48 2.88 -8.14 6.44
N VAL A 49 2.61 -7.16 5.58
CA VAL A 49 2.04 -5.87 6.01
C VAL A 49 0.71 -6.07 6.75
N ASP A 50 -0.11 -7.04 6.35
CA ASP A 50 -1.35 -7.41 7.06
C ASP A 50 -1.08 -7.84 8.51
N LYS A 51 -0.02 -8.61 8.75
CA LYS A 51 0.41 -9.00 10.10
C LYS A 51 1.03 -7.82 10.85
N LEU A 52 1.82 -6.98 10.17
CA LEU A 52 2.41 -5.80 10.78
C LEU A 52 1.35 -4.85 11.34
N TYR A 53 0.20 -4.73 10.67
CA TYR A 53 -0.94 -3.93 11.14
C TYR A 53 -2.04 -4.75 11.85
N SER A 54 -1.75 -5.95 12.35
CA SER A 54 -2.77 -6.81 12.99
C SER A 54 -3.44 -6.21 14.24
N PHE A 55 -2.87 -5.14 14.80
CA PHE A 55 -3.45 -4.36 15.91
C PHE A 55 -4.60 -3.44 15.47
N ALA A 56 -4.85 -3.27 14.16
CA ALA A 56 -5.83 -2.32 13.65
C ALA A 56 -7.25 -2.51 14.24
N PRO A 57 -7.79 -3.74 14.39
CA PRO A 57 -9.09 -3.94 15.03
C PRO A 57 -9.14 -3.46 16.48
N GLU A 58 -8.05 -3.55 17.24
CA GLU A 58 -7.99 -3.07 18.64
C GLU A 58 -8.16 -1.54 18.73
N LEU A 59 -7.75 -0.82 17.69
CA LEU A 59 -7.95 0.64 17.59
C LEU A 59 -9.30 1.01 16.96
N GLY A 60 -10.15 0.02 16.62
CA GLY A 60 -11.41 0.24 15.92
C GLY A 60 -11.24 0.72 14.48
N ILE A 61 -10.08 0.48 13.86
CA ILE A 61 -9.77 0.89 12.49
C ILE A 61 -10.54 0.01 11.51
N THR A 62 -11.10 0.63 10.47
CA THR A 62 -11.63 -0.11 9.32
C THR A 62 -10.50 -0.55 8.41
N VAL A 63 -10.43 -1.82 8.05
CA VAL A 63 -9.41 -2.38 7.14
C VAL A 63 -10.05 -2.75 5.81
N VAL A 64 -9.44 -2.32 4.71
CA VAL A 64 -9.76 -2.78 3.35
C VAL A 64 -8.49 -3.41 2.77
N ARG A 65 -8.54 -4.73 2.54
CA ARG A 65 -7.39 -5.52 2.11
C ARG A 65 -7.71 -6.31 0.85
N SER A 66 -6.72 -6.38 -0.04
CA SER A 66 -6.77 -7.26 -1.20
C SER A 66 -5.94 -8.53 -1.00
N HIS A 67 -6.52 -9.67 -1.36
CA HIS A 67 -5.85 -10.95 -1.54
C HIS A 67 -5.42 -11.21 -2.99
N ILE A 68 -5.80 -10.34 -3.95
CA ILE A 68 -5.28 -10.41 -5.32
C ILE A 68 -3.83 -9.91 -5.34
N SER A 69 -2.95 -10.61 -6.05
CA SER A 69 -1.56 -10.21 -6.17
C SER A 69 -1.42 -8.96 -7.04
N ARG A 70 -0.50 -8.06 -6.67
CA ARG A 70 -0.15 -6.89 -7.46
C ARG A 70 0.35 -7.24 -8.87
N THR A 71 0.86 -8.46 -9.08
CA THR A 71 1.28 -8.98 -10.38
C THR A 71 0.11 -9.20 -11.33
N VAL A 72 -1.10 -9.42 -10.79
CA VAL A 72 -2.34 -9.42 -11.56
C VAL A 72 -2.70 -7.99 -11.92
N ILE A 73 -2.81 -7.11 -10.92
CA ILE A 73 -3.12 -5.69 -11.07
C ILE A 73 -2.70 -4.92 -9.81
N ASP A 74 -1.97 -3.80 -9.99
CA ASP A 74 -1.55 -2.91 -8.91
C ASP A 74 -2.67 -1.92 -8.59
N LEU A 75 -3.33 -2.14 -7.44
CA LEU A 75 -4.47 -1.35 -6.98
C LEU A 75 -4.08 0.07 -6.53
N ASN A 76 -2.78 0.39 -6.52
CA ASN A 76 -2.27 1.72 -6.19
C ASN A 76 -1.62 2.42 -7.40
N ARG A 77 -2.00 2.04 -8.63
CA ARG A 77 -1.63 2.72 -9.89
C ARG A 77 -2.79 3.49 -10.50
N ASP A 78 -2.45 4.54 -11.24
CA ASP A 78 -3.43 5.34 -11.98
C ASP A 78 -4.07 4.45 -13.08
N PRO A 79 -5.42 4.32 -13.10
CA PRO A 79 -6.11 3.44 -14.04
C PRO A 79 -6.08 3.94 -15.49
N SER A 80 -5.62 5.17 -15.73
CA SER A 80 -5.35 5.72 -17.07
C SER A 80 -3.95 5.35 -17.60
N GLY A 81 -3.08 4.81 -16.75
CA GLY A 81 -1.69 4.46 -17.10
C GLY A 81 -0.71 5.64 -17.04
N VAL A 82 -1.15 6.84 -16.66
CA VAL A 82 -0.26 8.00 -16.50
C VAL A 82 0.72 7.79 -15.35
N SER A 83 2.02 7.97 -15.62
CA SER A 83 3.04 7.90 -14.56
C SER A 83 2.92 9.08 -13.60
N LEU A 84 2.86 8.75 -12.31
CA LEU A 84 2.82 9.72 -11.21
C LEU A 84 4.21 10.26 -10.83
N TYR A 85 5.27 9.71 -11.44
CA TYR A 85 6.67 10.09 -11.21
C TYR A 85 7.41 10.29 -12.53
N PRO A 86 7.23 11.44 -13.20
CA PRO A 86 7.90 11.72 -14.47
C PRO A 86 9.42 11.60 -14.36
N GLY A 87 10.03 10.91 -15.32
CA GLY A 87 11.49 10.68 -15.35
C GLY A 87 12.00 9.60 -14.39
N GLN A 88 11.12 8.92 -13.66
CA GLN A 88 11.49 7.79 -12.80
C GLN A 88 10.89 6.49 -13.31
N THR A 89 11.62 5.38 -13.14
CA THR A 89 11.10 4.05 -13.43
C THR A 89 9.92 3.75 -12.49
N THR A 90 8.82 3.29 -13.06
CA THR A 90 7.62 2.88 -12.34
C THR A 90 7.06 1.62 -12.99
N THR A 91 6.31 0.83 -12.23
CA THR A 91 5.53 -0.28 -12.78
C THR A 91 4.19 0.21 -13.35
N GLN A 92 3.62 -0.59 -14.24
CA GLN A 92 2.33 -0.35 -14.88
C GLN A 92 1.16 -0.85 -14.02
N LEU A 93 -0.07 -0.47 -14.39
CA LEU A 93 -1.31 -0.90 -13.75
C LEU A 93 -1.45 -2.42 -13.71
N CYS A 94 -1.23 -3.09 -14.84
CA CYS A 94 -1.00 -4.53 -14.88
C CYS A 94 0.50 -4.74 -15.11
N PRO A 95 1.29 -5.05 -14.06
CA PRO A 95 2.75 -5.14 -14.19
C PRO A 95 3.16 -6.17 -15.24
N GLN A 96 4.06 -5.78 -16.14
CA GLN A 96 4.61 -6.67 -17.18
C GLN A 96 5.89 -7.37 -16.74
N GLU A 97 6.46 -6.93 -15.63
CA GLU A 97 7.78 -7.31 -15.16
C GLU A 97 7.90 -7.01 -13.66
N ARG A 98 8.84 -7.70 -13.01
CA ARG A 98 9.26 -7.46 -11.63
C ARG A 98 9.95 -6.11 -11.47
N PHE A 99 10.11 -5.69 -10.22
CA PHE A 99 10.89 -4.51 -9.86
C PHE A 99 12.35 -4.56 -10.31
N ASP A 100 12.94 -5.75 -10.44
CA ASP A 100 14.29 -5.96 -11.00
C ASP A 100 14.32 -6.15 -12.52
N GLY A 101 13.17 -6.12 -13.20
CA GLY A 101 13.07 -6.18 -14.66
C GLY A 101 12.98 -7.56 -15.27
N ILE A 102 12.79 -8.60 -14.47
CA ILE A 102 12.43 -9.92 -14.99
C ILE A 102 11.01 -9.85 -15.55
N PRO A 103 10.80 -10.14 -16.85
CA PRO A 103 9.48 -10.07 -17.48
C PRO A 103 8.56 -11.19 -16.97
N PHE A 104 7.29 -10.85 -16.77
CA PHE A 104 6.23 -11.81 -16.45
C PHE A 104 5.61 -12.46 -17.68
N TYR A 105 5.57 -11.75 -18.82
CA TYR A 105 4.91 -12.19 -20.06
C TYR A 105 5.88 -12.14 -21.24
N ALA A 106 5.63 -12.97 -22.26
CA ALA A 106 6.40 -12.96 -23.51
C ALA A 106 6.06 -11.79 -24.43
N ALA A 107 4.87 -11.21 -24.28
CA ALA A 107 4.37 -10.08 -25.03
C ALA A 107 3.56 -9.16 -24.10
N PRO A 108 3.43 -7.85 -24.42
CA PRO A 108 2.57 -6.95 -23.67
C PRO A 108 1.11 -7.43 -23.62
N LEU A 109 0.44 -7.19 -22.50
CA LEU A 109 -0.98 -7.44 -22.35
C LEU A 109 -1.81 -6.54 -23.28
N SER A 110 -2.95 -7.05 -23.76
CA SER A 110 -3.89 -6.26 -24.56
C SER A 110 -4.65 -5.24 -23.70
N GLU A 111 -5.23 -4.23 -24.35
CA GLU A 111 -6.14 -3.28 -23.70
C GLU A 111 -7.37 -4.00 -23.14
N GLU A 112 -7.91 -4.98 -23.87
CA GLU A 112 -9.05 -5.79 -23.45
C GLU A 112 -8.78 -6.54 -22.14
N GLU A 113 -7.59 -7.15 -22.02
CA GLU A 113 -7.15 -7.80 -20.80
C GLU A 113 -7.05 -6.80 -19.65
N THR A 114 -6.45 -5.63 -19.90
CA THR A 114 -6.32 -4.57 -18.90
C THR A 114 -7.68 -4.08 -18.40
N GLU A 115 -8.65 -3.84 -19.29
CA GLU A 115 -10.01 -3.45 -18.92
C GLU A 115 -10.75 -4.55 -18.16
N TYR A 116 -10.56 -5.81 -18.54
CA TYR A 116 -11.10 -6.95 -17.80
C TYR A 116 -10.56 -6.97 -16.36
N ARG A 117 -9.24 -6.82 -16.16
CA ARG A 117 -8.65 -6.79 -14.80
C ARG A 117 -9.13 -5.59 -13.99
N LYS A 118 -9.29 -4.43 -14.63
CA LYS A 118 -9.83 -3.22 -14.01
C LYS A 118 -11.26 -3.44 -13.50
N ALA A 119 -12.13 -3.96 -14.35
CA ALA A 119 -13.53 -4.24 -13.99
C ALA A 119 -13.64 -5.31 -12.89
N THR A 120 -12.76 -6.31 -12.91
CA THR A 120 -12.82 -7.47 -12.01
C THR A 120 -12.25 -7.20 -10.62
N TRP A 121 -11.13 -6.47 -10.51
CA TRP A 121 -10.42 -6.29 -9.24
C TRP A 121 -10.20 -4.82 -8.86
N PHE A 122 -9.81 -3.96 -9.80
CA PHE A 122 -9.53 -2.56 -9.48
C PHE A 122 -10.78 -1.81 -9.01
N MET A 123 -11.82 -1.81 -9.84
CA MET A 123 -13.06 -1.08 -9.55
C MET A 123 -13.72 -1.56 -8.25
N PRO A 124 -13.88 -2.87 -7.97
CA PRO A 124 -14.47 -3.31 -6.70
C PRO A 124 -13.66 -2.91 -5.47
N TYR A 125 -12.32 -2.98 -5.51
CA TYR A 125 -11.46 -2.52 -4.40
C TYR A 125 -11.70 -1.03 -4.13
N HIS A 126 -11.65 -0.21 -5.18
CA HIS A 126 -11.84 1.24 -5.08
C HIS A 126 -13.26 1.63 -4.68
N ASN A 127 -14.28 0.86 -5.08
CA ASN A 127 -15.65 1.05 -4.62
C ASN A 127 -15.79 0.76 -3.12
N ALA A 128 -15.19 -0.33 -2.63
CA ALA A 128 -15.18 -0.66 -1.22
C ALA A 128 -14.43 0.40 -0.40
N LEU A 129 -13.26 0.82 -0.85
CA LEU A 129 -12.46 1.85 -0.18
C LEU A 129 -13.23 3.18 -0.10
N SER A 130 -13.81 3.62 -1.22
CA SER A 130 -14.65 4.83 -1.28
C SER A 130 -15.87 4.71 -0.35
N HIS A 131 -16.52 3.54 -0.30
CA HIS A 131 -17.66 3.31 0.57
C HIS A 131 -17.27 3.49 2.06
N GLN A 132 -16.17 2.88 2.49
CA GLN A 132 -15.72 2.94 3.88
C GLN A 132 -15.28 4.35 4.29
N LEU A 133 -14.56 5.06 3.41
CA LEU A 133 -14.19 6.46 3.64
C LEU A 133 -15.43 7.35 3.81
N ASN A 134 -16.42 7.20 2.93
CA ASN A 134 -17.65 7.97 3.00
C ASN A 134 -18.49 7.62 4.23
N ARG A 135 -18.53 6.34 4.64
CA ARG A 135 -19.22 5.87 5.85
C ARG A 135 -18.66 6.55 7.08
N LEU A 136 -17.35 6.49 7.29
CA LEU A 136 -16.70 7.07 8.47
C LEU A 136 -16.69 8.60 8.43
N LYS A 137 -16.46 9.22 7.28
CA LYS A 137 -16.56 10.68 7.14
C LYS A 137 -17.95 11.20 7.53
N ARG A 138 -19.03 10.51 7.15
CA ARG A 138 -20.39 10.88 7.58
C ARG A 138 -20.58 10.81 9.10
N GLN A 139 -19.88 9.90 9.77
CA GLN A 139 -19.99 9.70 11.23
C GLN A 139 -19.13 10.70 12.02
N HIS A 140 -17.96 11.07 11.50
CA HIS A 140 -16.96 11.85 12.24
C HIS A 140 -16.67 13.24 11.66
N GLY A 141 -17.25 13.60 10.51
CA GLY A 141 -16.98 14.84 9.78
C GLY A 141 -15.68 14.82 8.97
N GLN A 142 -14.66 14.11 9.46
CA GLN A 142 -13.38 13.88 8.80
C GLN A 142 -12.95 12.42 8.94
N VAL A 143 -12.06 11.96 8.06
CA VAL A 143 -11.52 10.59 8.06
C VAL A 143 -10.09 10.59 7.56
N VAL A 144 -9.26 9.74 8.16
CA VAL A 144 -7.91 9.45 7.70
C VAL A 144 -7.93 8.23 6.78
N LEU A 145 -7.29 8.34 5.62
CA LEU A 145 -6.91 7.19 4.80
C LEU A 145 -5.42 6.92 5.03
N PHE A 146 -5.09 5.77 5.60
CA PHE A 146 -3.71 5.33 5.75
C PHE A 146 -3.44 4.18 4.77
N ASP A 147 -2.60 4.42 3.78
CA ASP A 147 -2.26 3.47 2.72
C ASP A 147 -0.93 2.80 3.05
N ALA A 148 -0.98 1.52 3.44
CA ALA A 148 0.14 0.78 4.01
C ALA A 148 0.85 -0.09 2.98
N HIS A 149 2.16 0.14 2.82
CA HIS A 149 2.99 -0.56 1.84
C HIS A 149 4.32 -0.98 2.44
N SER A 150 4.98 -1.93 1.78
CA SER A 150 6.38 -2.21 2.01
C SER A 150 7.09 -2.70 0.76
N ILE A 151 8.39 -2.43 0.71
CA ILE A 151 9.22 -2.79 -0.43
C ILE A 151 10.59 -3.28 0.04
N ARG A 152 11.25 -4.07 -0.82
CA ARG A 152 12.65 -4.45 -0.63
C ARG A 152 13.54 -3.24 -0.42
N SER A 153 14.53 -3.35 0.45
CA SER A 153 15.44 -2.27 0.83
C SER A 153 16.36 -1.83 -0.30
N LEU A 154 16.69 -2.76 -1.20
CA LEU A 154 17.53 -2.54 -2.38
C LEU A 154 16.74 -2.89 -3.63
N CYS A 155 16.49 -1.88 -4.46
CA CYS A 155 15.90 -2.06 -5.77
C CYS A 155 16.49 -1.06 -6.78
N PRO A 156 17.71 -1.32 -7.30
CA PRO A 156 18.49 -0.36 -8.09
C PRO A 156 17.77 0.22 -9.30
N ARG A 157 16.83 -0.55 -9.88
CA ARG A 157 16.04 -0.11 -11.02
C ARG A 157 14.98 0.95 -10.66
N LEU A 158 14.53 0.96 -9.41
CA LEU A 158 13.47 1.87 -8.92
C LEU A 158 14.02 3.08 -8.16
N PHE A 159 15.15 2.92 -7.46
CA PHE A 159 15.81 3.97 -6.70
C PHE A 159 17.29 3.65 -6.47
N GLU A 160 18.08 4.70 -6.26
CA GLU A 160 19.52 4.60 -6.00
C GLU A 160 19.78 4.22 -4.53
N GLY A 161 20.75 3.33 -4.32
CA GLY A 161 21.20 2.94 -2.98
C GLY A 161 20.16 2.18 -2.16
N GLU A 162 20.37 2.19 -0.85
CA GLU A 162 19.44 1.62 0.12
C GLU A 162 18.35 2.63 0.48
N LEU A 163 17.09 2.23 0.36
CA LEU A 163 15.94 3.09 0.66
C LEU A 163 15.93 3.47 2.15
N PRO A 164 15.61 4.72 2.53
CA PRO A 164 15.28 5.06 3.92
C PRO A 164 14.23 4.10 4.50
N GLY A 165 14.28 3.83 5.81
CA GLY A 165 13.45 2.80 6.44
C GLY A 165 11.96 3.09 6.37
N LEU A 166 11.56 4.32 6.66
CA LEU A 166 10.17 4.76 6.76
C LEU A 166 9.94 5.95 5.83
N ASN A 167 9.14 5.77 4.78
CA ASN A 167 8.92 6.81 3.76
C ASN A 167 7.46 7.26 3.79
N LEU A 168 7.22 8.42 4.41
CA LEU A 168 5.90 9.04 4.46
C LEU A 168 5.60 9.75 3.15
N GLY A 169 4.43 9.47 2.56
CA GLY A 169 3.94 10.13 1.35
C GLY A 169 2.67 10.93 1.61
N THR A 170 2.67 12.22 1.28
CA THR A 170 1.54 13.14 1.44
C THR A 170 1.14 13.84 0.13
N ASN A 171 1.53 13.26 -1.00
CA ASN A 171 1.43 13.86 -2.33
C ASN A 171 2.08 15.25 -2.38
N THR A 172 3.25 15.40 -1.76
CA THR A 172 3.90 16.72 -1.59
C THR A 172 2.95 17.70 -0.88
N ASP A 173 2.41 17.27 0.25
CA ASP A 173 1.55 18.03 1.17
C ASP A 173 0.18 18.45 0.62
N LYS A 174 -0.31 17.71 -0.39
CA LYS A 174 -1.62 17.96 -1.03
C LYS A 174 -2.71 17.01 -0.56
N SER A 175 -2.37 15.83 -0.05
CA SER A 175 -3.35 14.77 0.24
C SER A 175 -3.91 14.82 1.67
N CYS A 176 -3.33 15.61 2.57
CA CYS A 176 -3.79 15.78 3.95
C CYS A 176 -3.57 17.21 4.45
N HIS A 177 -4.19 17.58 5.57
CA HIS A 177 -3.87 18.83 6.26
C HIS A 177 -2.49 18.70 6.93
N SER A 178 -1.77 19.82 7.09
CA SER A 178 -0.40 19.85 7.61
C SER A 178 -0.27 19.19 8.98
N ASP A 179 -1.24 19.36 9.87
CA ASP A 179 -1.27 18.70 11.19
C ASP A 179 -1.09 17.19 11.10
N TYR A 180 -1.78 16.51 10.17
CA TYR A 180 -1.67 15.07 10.01
C TYR A 180 -0.28 14.67 9.51
N ALA A 181 0.28 15.43 8.57
CA ALA A 181 1.64 15.22 8.07
C ALA A 181 2.67 15.39 9.19
N THR A 182 2.54 16.44 10.00
CA THR A 182 3.42 16.72 11.15
C THR A 182 3.32 15.64 12.20
N ILE A 183 2.10 15.26 12.63
CA ILE A 183 1.88 14.19 13.60
C ILE A 183 2.50 12.88 13.12
N ALA A 184 2.28 12.54 11.85
CA ALA A 184 2.80 11.32 11.28
C ALA A 184 4.33 11.33 11.21
N PHE A 185 4.91 12.38 10.63
CA PHE A 185 6.35 12.44 10.43
C PHE A 185 7.11 12.53 11.76
N SER A 186 6.65 13.29 12.74
CA SER A 186 7.27 13.34 14.07
C SER A 186 7.23 12.00 14.80
N ALA A 187 6.17 11.20 14.63
CA ALA A 187 6.13 9.85 15.18
C ALA A 187 7.16 8.95 14.49
N LEU A 188 7.27 8.99 13.16
CA LEU A 188 8.24 8.20 12.41
C LEU A 188 9.70 8.60 12.71
N GLN A 189 9.98 9.88 12.91
CA GLN A 189 11.31 10.37 13.27
C GLN A 189 11.79 9.91 14.66
N SER A 190 10.87 9.45 15.52
CA SER A 190 11.24 8.88 16.82
C SER A 190 11.63 7.40 16.76
N SER A 191 11.47 6.77 15.60
CA SER A 191 11.89 5.39 15.35
C SER A 191 13.40 5.24 15.37
N VAL A 192 13.86 4.02 15.64
CA VAL A 192 15.27 3.63 15.41
C VAL A 192 15.63 3.58 13.92
N HIS A 193 14.63 3.48 13.04
CA HIS A 193 14.82 3.47 11.59
C HIS A 193 14.87 4.88 11.02
N SER A 194 15.58 5.06 9.91
CA SER A 194 15.60 6.33 9.19
C SER A 194 14.21 6.64 8.63
N ALA A 195 13.82 7.92 8.69
CA ALA A 195 12.54 8.39 8.18
C ALA A 195 12.73 9.54 7.18
N VAL A 196 11.93 9.55 6.12
CA VAL A 196 11.86 10.62 5.14
C VAL A 196 10.41 10.94 4.79
N SER A 197 10.12 12.21 4.51
CA SER A 197 8.82 12.64 4.00
C SER A 197 8.94 13.06 2.54
N ASN A 198 8.03 12.57 1.70
CA ASN A 198 7.96 12.84 0.27
C ASN A 198 9.30 12.62 -0.47
N GLY A 199 10.05 11.58 -0.07
CA GLY A 199 11.27 11.13 -0.75
C GLY A 199 10.96 10.42 -2.07
N ARG A 200 11.42 9.17 -2.21
CA ARG A 200 11.09 8.34 -3.38
C ARG A 200 9.60 8.06 -3.49
N PHE A 201 8.95 7.79 -2.36
CA PHE A 201 7.53 7.47 -2.25
C PHE A 201 6.77 8.66 -1.70
N LYS A 202 6.14 9.40 -2.61
CA LYS A 202 5.32 10.59 -2.31
C LYS A 202 3.83 10.27 -2.06
N GLY A 203 3.47 9.00 -1.92
CA GLY A 203 2.08 8.52 -1.98
C GLY A 203 1.70 8.06 -3.39
N GLY A 204 0.89 7.02 -3.55
CA GLY A 204 0.52 6.38 -4.81
C GLY A 204 -0.76 6.94 -5.41
N TRP A 205 -1.45 6.16 -6.26
CA TRP A 205 -2.75 6.56 -6.79
C TRP A 205 -3.80 6.73 -5.70
N ILE A 206 -3.91 5.78 -4.76
CA ILE A 206 -4.85 5.80 -3.64
C ILE A 206 -4.71 7.10 -2.85
N THR A 207 -3.48 7.45 -2.45
CA THR A 207 -3.22 8.69 -1.70
C THR A 207 -3.64 9.95 -2.47
N ARG A 208 -3.32 10.00 -3.77
CA ARG A 208 -3.62 11.17 -4.62
C ARG A 208 -5.08 11.30 -4.98
N HIS A 209 -5.74 10.17 -5.23
CA HIS A 209 -7.12 10.12 -5.69
C HIS A 209 -8.10 10.44 -4.57
N TYR A 210 -7.88 9.87 -3.38
CA TYR A 210 -8.79 10.04 -2.25
C TYR A 210 -8.43 11.20 -1.32
N GLY A 211 -7.16 11.63 -1.29
CA GLY A 211 -6.72 12.76 -0.49
C GLY A 211 -7.43 14.05 -0.91
N ASN A 212 -8.31 14.56 -0.05
CA ASN A 212 -9.05 15.79 -0.28
C ASN A 212 -9.28 16.50 1.07
N PRO A 213 -8.25 17.18 1.60
CA PRO A 213 -8.33 17.78 2.93
C PRO A 213 -9.42 18.86 3.03
N GLY A 214 -9.73 19.57 1.94
CA GLY A 214 -10.84 20.54 1.90
C GLY A 214 -12.23 19.89 2.02
N GLN A 215 -12.31 18.57 1.86
CA GLN A 215 -13.51 17.77 2.09
C GLN A 215 -13.32 16.80 3.26
N GLY A 216 -12.37 17.03 4.16
CA GLY A 216 -12.19 16.21 5.37
C GLY A 216 -11.70 14.78 5.12
N ILE A 217 -11.10 14.48 3.96
CA ILE A 217 -10.41 13.19 3.73
C ILE A 217 -8.92 13.46 3.72
N HIS A 218 -8.21 12.93 4.71
CA HIS A 218 -6.77 13.13 4.89
C HIS A 218 -6.04 11.83 4.57
N ALA A 219 -5.38 11.75 3.40
CA ALA A 219 -4.71 10.55 2.96
C ALA A 219 -3.19 10.65 3.16
N LEU A 220 -2.61 9.59 3.73
CA LEU A 220 -1.17 9.40 3.89
C LEU A 220 -0.80 8.01 3.39
N GLN A 221 0.37 7.88 2.76
CA GLN A 221 1.00 6.58 2.50
C GLN A 221 2.19 6.39 3.43
N LEU A 222 2.41 5.17 3.87
CA LEU A 222 3.69 4.78 4.44
C LEU A 222 4.27 3.61 3.65
N GLU A 223 5.41 3.86 3.00
CA GLU A 223 6.23 2.82 2.40
C GLU A 223 7.34 2.42 3.37
N ILE A 224 7.34 1.16 3.80
CA ILE A 224 8.29 0.62 4.77
C ILE A 224 9.32 -0.23 4.03
N ALA A 225 10.61 0.05 4.22
CA ALA A 225 11.63 -0.88 3.75
C ALA A 225 11.55 -2.18 4.57
N GLN A 226 11.45 -3.33 3.91
CA GLN A 226 11.13 -4.61 4.55
C GLN A 226 12.09 -4.97 5.70
N ARG A 227 13.37 -4.60 5.63
CA ARG A 227 14.34 -4.77 6.73
C ARG A 227 13.92 -4.18 8.08
N CYS A 228 13.00 -3.21 8.10
CA CYS A 228 12.50 -2.59 9.32
C CYS A 228 11.62 -3.54 10.16
N TYR A 229 11.09 -4.62 9.58
CA TYR A 229 10.25 -5.58 10.32
C TYR A 229 10.39 -7.03 9.86
N LEU A 230 11.19 -7.29 8.82
CA LEU A 230 11.51 -8.62 8.32
C LEU A 230 13.02 -8.80 8.28
N ARG A 231 13.45 -10.04 8.47
CA ARG A 231 14.82 -10.46 8.15
C ARG A 231 14.88 -10.64 6.63
N GLU A 232 15.11 -9.53 5.94
CA GLU A 232 15.07 -9.47 4.49
C GLU A 232 16.07 -10.47 3.87
N PRO A 233 15.63 -11.37 2.97
CA PRO A 233 16.52 -12.31 2.32
C PRO A 233 17.48 -11.60 1.37
N ALA A 234 18.63 -12.22 1.10
CA ALA A 234 19.59 -11.68 0.13
C ALA A 234 19.02 -11.64 -1.30
N GLU A 235 18.19 -12.63 -1.64
CA GLU A 235 17.51 -12.72 -2.93
C GLU A 235 15.99 -12.52 -2.75
N PRO A 236 15.31 -11.89 -3.72
CA PRO A 236 13.85 -11.74 -3.70
C PRO A 236 13.11 -13.08 -3.55
N GLY A 237 12.25 -13.14 -2.54
CA GLY A 237 11.44 -14.30 -2.20
C GLY A 237 10.56 -13.99 -0.99
N ARG A 238 9.83 -15.00 -0.49
CA ARG A 238 8.97 -14.84 0.69
C ARG A 238 9.78 -15.01 1.98
N PRO A 239 10.00 -13.95 2.79
CA PRO A 239 10.64 -14.09 4.10
C PRO A 239 9.73 -14.79 5.10
N GLU A 240 10.32 -15.45 6.09
CA GLU A 240 9.59 -15.89 7.29
C GLU A 240 9.19 -14.67 8.14
N TYR A 241 8.01 -14.77 8.78
CA TYR A 241 7.55 -13.72 9.69
C TYR A 241 8.02 -14.01 11.12
N ASP A 242 9.01 -13.23 11.58
CA ASP A 242 9.48 -13.21 12.97
C ASP A 242 8.72 -12.12 13.75
N ALA A 243 7.70 -12.54 14.50
CA ALA A 243 6.85 -11.62 15.26
C ALA A 243 7.63 -10.81 16.31
N ALA A 244 8.68 -11.39 16.90
CA ALA A 244 9.49 -10.69 17.89
C ALA A 244 10.35 -9.61 17.22
N TYR A 245 10.86 -9.87 16.02
CA TYR A 245 11.59 -8.89 15.23
C TYR A 245 10.68 -7.74 14.72
N ALA A 246 9.43 -8.04 14.35
CA ALA A 246 8.47 -7.04 13.88
C ALA A 246 7.83 -6.21 15.00
N ALA A 247 7.78 -6.72 16.23
CA ALA A 247 7.05 -6.12 17.35
C ALA A 247 7.43 -4.66 17.68
N PRO A 248 8.71 -4.23 17.65
CA PRO A 248 9.06 -2.83 17.90
C PRO A 248 8.40 -1.88 16.91
N LEU A 249 8.52 -2.15 15.60
CA LEU A 249 7.90 -1.31 14.57
C LEU A 249 6.37 -1.39 14.65
N GLN A 250 5.80 -2.58 14.93
CA GLN A 250 4.36 -2.72 15.13
C GLN A 250 3.84 -1.80 16.25
N ASN A 251 4.56 -1.70 17.37
CA ASN A 251 4.21 -0.80 18.47
C ASN A 251 4.31 0.69 18.08
N GLU A 252 5.35 1.07 17.32
CA GLU A 252 5.49 2.44 16.80
C GLU A 252 4.33 2.80 15.86
N LEU A 253 3.96 1.89 14.96
CA LEU A 253 2.83 2.06 14.04
C LEU A 253 1.50 2.15 14.79
N LYS A 254 1.30 1.35 15.85
CA LYS A 254 0.11 1.43 16.71
C LYS A 254 -0.03 2.82 17.35
N GLN A 255 1.07 3.36 17.88
CA GLN A 255 1.08 4.70 18.45
C GLN A 255 0.83 5.79 17.40
N LEU A 256 1.45 5.68 16.22
CA LEU A 256 1.22 6.56 15.08
C LEU A 256 -0.26 6.61 14.71
N LEU A 257 -0.88 5.45 14.44
CA LEU A 257 -2.28 5.40 14.02
C LEU A 257 -3.23 5.89 15.12
N SER A 258 -2.92 5.63 16.40
CA SER A 258 -3.69 6.20 17.52
C SER A 258 -3.67 7.72 17.50
N ARG A 259 -2.51 8.36 17.29
CA ARG A 259 -2.40 9.83 17.23
C ARG A 259 -3.16 10.42 16.04
N LEU A 260 -3.16 9.75 14.89
CA LEU A 260 -3.94 10.18 13.72
C LEU A 260 -5.45 10.07 13.98
N ILE A 261 -5.89 9.00 14.65
CA ILE A 261 -7.27 8.81 15.09
C ILE A 261 -7.69 9.91 16.06
N ASP A 262 -6.86 10.22 17.05
CA ASP A 262 -7.16 11.26 18.05
C ASP A 262 -7.30 12.64 17.38
N ARG A 263 -6.42 12.96 16.43
CA ARG A 263 -6.52 14.20 15.64
C ARG A 263 -7.78 14.28 14.77
N ALA A 264 -8.28 13.14 14.28
CA ALA A 264 -9.50 13.11 13.50
C ALA A 264 -10.77 13.18 14.36
N LYS A 265 -10.67 12.92 15.68
CA LYS A 265 -11.78 13.06 16.64
C LYS A 265 -11.88 14.48 17.24
N SER A 266 -10.79 15.24 17.23
CA SER A 266 -10.73 16.64 17.68
C SER A 266 -11.33 17.60 16.65
#